data_AF-A0A4Q4VT48-F1
#
_entry.id   AF-A0A4Q4VT48-F1
#
_cell.length_a   1.000
_cell.length_b   1.000
_cell.length_c   1.000
_cell.angle_alpha   90.00
_cell.angle_beta   90.00
_cell.angle_gamma   90.00
#
_symmetry.space_group_name_H-M   'P 1'
#
loop_
_entity.id
_entity.type
_entity.pdbx_description
1 polymer ?
#
loop_
_entity_poly.entity_id
_entity_poly.type
_entity_poly.pdbx_seq_one_letter_code
_entity_poly.pdbx_strand_id
1 'polypeptide(L)'
;MGKVLGTFRVTYLVALCCVGSFLFAYDTGVVGGVLTLPSFQKDFGITPANRATVGSNATSLLQAGVATVIIPTYSAEMAPKEIRGKLGSMFHFLFTCGVMTSYWVDYGVAENLPPTTRQWQVPIGLQLVPGGILGLGMLLTRESTRWLAKTGRTDQALQSLIWVRGGEDTTEVREEFVEILAGIREEEQATEGITWKEYRLPANRTLERIGRRGSLLAGAFLMGTYMLIIVVLSAVFPPVEAQGVTPTGAASVAMVYLEASRCTYLVDLREVLFEDADVHSSELQHFLGTSTMAGTATQWLANFVFSQITPHAVENIKWKTFLMFCIFNWALVFYVWIFIKETKGKSLEEMEDLFGSYATAQDANKVHRQMGEDAEQLGEKTMGRGL
;
A
#
# COMPACT_ATOMS: atom_id res chain seq x y z
N MET A 1 5.02 7.98 35.20
CA MET A 1 5.64 8.95 34.25
C MET A 1 5.82 8.31 32.88
N GLY A 2 6.06 6.98 32.83
CA GLY A 2 6.15 6.17 31.60
C GLY A 2 5.03 6.35 30.58
N LYS A 3 3.73 6.29 30.96
CA LYS A 3 2.63 6.39 29.97
C LYS A 3 2.65 7.68 29.13
N VAL A 4 2.91 8.83 29.73
CA VAL A 4 2.99 10.11 29.00
C VAL A 4 4.19 10.14 28.05
N LEU A 5 5.34 9.64 28.51
CA LEU A 5 6.55 9.54 27.70
C LEU A 5 6.38 8.53 26.54
N GLY A 6 5.70 7.41 26.78
CA GLY A 6 5.36 6.42 25.77
C GLY A 6 4.44 7.00 24.70
N THR A 7 3.34 7.68 25.10
CA THR A 7 2.47 8.39 24.16
C THR A 7 3.22 9.44 23.35
N PHE A 8 4.13 10.21 23.97
CA PHE A 8 4.97 11.17 23.25
C PHE A 8 5.88 10.49 22.22
N ARG A 9 6.59 9.42 22.59
CA ARG A 9 7.49 8.68 21.68
C ARG A 9 6.73 8.05 20.52
N VAL A 10 5.57 7.45 20.77
CA VAL A 10 4.71 6.89 19.72
C VAL A 10 4.22 8.00 18.79
N THR A 11 3.74 9.12 19.34
CA THR A 11 3.27 10.26 18.53
C THR A 11 4.41 10.82 17.68
N TYR A 12 5.62 10.91 18.24
CA TYR A 12 6.83 11.34 17.53
C TYR A 12 7.18 10.39 16.37
N LEU A 13 7.21 9.07 16.60
CA LEU A 13 7.47 8.07 15.57
C LEU A 13 6.47 8.17 14.41
N VAL A 14 5.20 8.35 14.75
CA VAL A 14 4.14 8.46 13.75
C VAL A 14 4.25 9.78 13.00
N ALA A 15 4.53 10.89 13.69
CA ALA A 15 4.77 12.18 13.04
C ALA A 15 5.92 12.09 12.03
N LEU A 16 7.00 11.35 12.35
CA LEU A 16 8.09 11.09 11.40
C LEU A 16 7.66 10.23 10.22
N CYS A 17 6.90 9.16 10.44
CA CYS A 17 6.34 8.34 9.36
C CYS A 17 5.46 9.17 8.42
N CYS A 18 4.64 10.05 8.99
CA CYS A 18 3.81 11.01 8.29
C CYS A 18 4.63 12.02 7.45
N VAL A 19 5.76 12.52 7.97
CA VAL A 19 6.70 13.35 7.19
C VAL A 19 7.28 12.56 6.01
N GLY A 20 7.61 11.29 6.21
CA GLY A 20 8.04 10.41 5.12
C GLY A 20 6.97 10.21 4.04
N SER A 21 5.71 10.03 4.44
CA SER A 21 4.56 9.98 3.53
C SER A 21 4.43 11.25 2.70
N PHE A 22 4.46 12.40 3.37
CA PHE A 22 4.40 13.71 2.75
C PHE A 22 5.55 13.92 1.76
N LEU A 23 6.79 13.58 2.13
CA LEU A 23 7.96 13.70 1.27
C LEU A 23 7.82 12.86 -0.01
N PHE A 24 7.44 11.60 0.13
CA PHE A 24 7.26 10.72 -1.03
C PHE A 24 6.16 11.22 -1.97
N ALA A 25 5.05 11.69 -1.41
CA ALA A 25 3.96 12.29 -2.17
C ALA A 25 4.38 13.60 -2.87
N TYR A 26 5.15 14.44 -2.17
CA TYR A 26 5.70 15.68 -2.71
C TYR A 26 6.62 15.39 -3.90
N ASP A 27 7.55 14.45 -3.77
CA ASP A 27 8.46 14.04 -4.84
C ASP A 27 7.67 13.51 -6.06
N THR A 28 6.57 12.78 -5.81
CA THR A 28 5.68 12.27 -6.86
C THR A 28 5.01 13.37 -7.66
N GLY A 29 4.51 14.43 -7.01
CA GLY A 29 3.91 15.54 -7.73
C GLY A 29 4.94 16.46 -8.40
N VAL A 30 6.05 16.77 -7.73
CA VAL A 30 7.11 17.67 -8.25
C VAL A 30 7.72 17.13 -9.53
N VAL A 31 8.02 15.82 -9.61
CA VAL A 31 8.56 15.23 -10.85
C VAL A 31 7.60 15.44 -12.02
N GLY A 32 6.30 15.30 -11.80
CA GLY A 32 5.28 15.53 -12.81
C GLY A 32 5.25 16.98 -13.31
N GLY A 33 5.26 17.96 -12.40
CA GLY A 33 5.22 19.37 -12.78
C GLY A 33 6.52 19.87 -13.38
N VAL A 34 7.68 19.51 -12.82
CA VAL A 34 9.00 19.95 -13.28
C VAL A 34 9.30 19.53 -14.72
N LEU A 35 8.88 18.32 -15.14
CA LEU A 35 9.03 17.84 -16.52
C LEU A 35 8.32 18.73 -17.55
N THR A 36 7.31 19.49 -17.13
CA THR A 36 6.55 20.42 -18.00
C THR A 36 7.18 21.81 -18.08
N LEU A 37 8.11 22.15 -17.20
CA LEU A 37 8.73 23.48 -17.15
C LEU A 37 9.63 23.74 -18.38
N PRO A 38 9.54 24.92 -19.01
CA PRO A 38 10.38 25.26 -20.17
C PRO A 38 11.88 25.23 -19.86
N SER A 39 12.26 25.68 -18.66
CA SER A 39 13.65 25.66 -18.18
C SER A 39 14.22 24.24 -18.09
N PHE A 40 13.43 23.30 -17.55
CA PHE A 40 13.84 21.90 -17.45
C PHE A 40 13.99 21.27 -18.82
N GLN A 41 13.03 21.50 -19.72
CA GLN A 41 13.11 21.01 -21.10
C GLN A 41 14.34 21.54 -21.84
N LYS A 42 14.67 22.82 -21.64
CA LYS A 42 15.87 23.44 -22.22
C LYS A 42 17.16 22.85 -21.66
N ASP A 43 17.29 22.78 -20.33
CA ASP A 43 18.52 22.37 -19.66
C ASP A 43 18.86 20.89 -19.90
N PHE A 44 17.84 20.03 -20.02
CA PHE A 44 18.00 18.59 -20.27
C PHE A 44 17.82 18.18 -21.74
N GLY A 45 17.64 19.14 -22.66
CA GLY A 45 17.51 18.85 -24.09
C GLY A 45 16.29 18.00 -24.43
N ILE A 46 15.17 18.22 -23.75
CA ILE A 46 13.92 17.51 -24.01
C ILE A 46 13.31 18.05 -25.31
N THR A 47 13.18 17.17 -26.28
CA THR A 47 12.56 17.42 -27.58
C THR A 47 11.24 16.65 -27.67
N PRO A 48 10.34 16.98 -28.62
CA PRO A 48 9.15 16.18 -28.86
C PRO A 48 9.43 14.69 -29.14
N ALA A 49 10.63 14.36 -29.64
CA ALA A 49 11.01 12.99 -29.98
C ALA A 49 11.45 12.14 -28.77
N ASN A 50 11.93 12.75 -27.67
CA ASN A 50 12.39 12.03 -26.48
C ASN A 50 11.53 12.29 -25.23
N ARG A 51 10.50 13.13 -25.33
CA ARG A 51 9.65 13.54 -24.21
C ARG A 51 9.01 12.36 -23.50
N ALA A 52 8.35 11.44 -24.22
CA ALA A 52 7.78 10.24 -23.60
C ALA A 52 8.84 9.40 -22.89
N THR A 53 10.01 9.20 -23.48
CA THR A 53 11.09 8.40 -22.90
C THR A 53 11.66 9.03 -21.63
N VAL A 54 11.90 10.35 -21.64
CA VAL A 54 12.40 11.07 -20.46
C VAL A 54 11.34 11.07 -19.37
N GLY A 55 10.08 11.34 -19.71
CA GLY A 55 8.97 11.35 -18.74
C GLY A 55 8.68 9.98 -18.15
N SER A 56 8.70 8.91 -18.96
CA SER A 56 8.52 7.55 -18.47
C SER A 56 9.66 7.13 -17.55
N ASN A 57 10.91 7.39 -17.94
CA ASN A 57 12.06 7.03 -17.13
C ASN A 57 12.10 7.80 -15.81
N ALA A 58 11.81 9.10 -15.82
CA ALA A 58 11.74 9.90 -14.60
C ALA A 58 10.67 9.37 -13.62
N THR A 59 9.46 9.09 -14.12
CA THR A 59 8.37 8.57 -13.29
C THR A 59 8.63 7.14 -12.79
N SER A 60 9.15 6.25 -13.65
CA SER A 60 9.47 4.88 -13.26
C SER A 60 10.63 4.79 -12.27
N LEU A 61 11.65 5.65 -12.37
CA LEU A 61 12.76 5.69 -11.41
C LEU A 61 12.27 6.09 -10.02
N LEU A 62 11.34 7.04 -9.94
CA LEU A 62 10.71 7.41 -8.68
C LEU A 62 9.88 6.26 -8.10
N GLN A 63 9.17 5.52 -8.97
CA GLN A 63 8.34 4.38 -8.57
C GLN A 63 9.13 3.11 -8.23
N ALA A 64 10.40 3.02 -8.61
CA ALA A 64 11.28 1.90 -8.22
C ALA A 64 11.62 1.92 -6.71
N GLY A 65 11.20 2.95 -5.97
CA GLY A 65 11.44 3.10 -4.54
C GLY A 65 10.61 2.16 -3.66
N VAL A 66 11.28 1.18 -3.04
CA VAL A 66 10.79 0.27 -1.98
C VAL A 66 10.29 1.00 -0.71
N ALA A 67 10.58 2.31 -0.58
CA ALA A 67 10.39 3.10 0.64
C ALA A 67 8.94 3.21 1.14
N THR A 68 7.96 3.12 0.25
CA THR A 68 6.53 3.24 0.60
C THR A 68 5.98 2.08 1.41
N VAL A 69 6.59 0.91 1.34
CA VAL A 69 6.15 -0.27 2.11
C VAL A 69 6.70 -0.23 3.52
N ILE A 70 7.90 0.34 3.69
CA ILE A 70 8.62 0.37 4.97
C ILE A 70 7.91 1.26 5.97
N ILE A 71 7.46 2.46 5.56
CA ILE A 71 6.87 3.45 6.47
C ILE A 71 5.58 2.96 7.16
N PRO A 72 4.53 2.51 6.45
CA PRO A 72 3.32 2.01 7.09
C PRO A 72 3.57 0.72 7.88
N THR A 73 4.47 -0.15 7.41
CA THR A 73 4.84 -1.37 8.15
C THR A 73 5.51 -1.04 9.48
N TYR A 74 6.52 -0.16 9.45
CA TYR A 74 7.21 0.30 10.66
C TYR A 74 6.25 1.01 11.63
N SER A 75 5.37 1.87 11.11
CA SER A 75 4.37 2.55 11.95
C SER A 75 3.38 1.56 12.57
N ALA A 76 2.93 0.54 11.83
CA ALA A 76 2.02 -0.47 12.35
C ALA A 76 2.68 -1.33 13.42
N GLU A 77 3.92 -1.74 13.23
CA GLU A 77 4.67 -2.57 14.18
C GLU A 77 5.00 -1.87 15.50
N MET A 78 5.21 -0.54 15.46
CA MET A 78 5.58 0.25 16.65
C MET A 78 4.37 0.85 17.38
N ALA A 79 3.27 1.12 16.66
CA ALA A 79 2.06 1.72 17.23
C ALA A 79 1.28 0.74 18.12
N PRO A 80 0.76 1.21 19.28
CA PRO A 80 -0.23 0.48 20.06
C PRO A 80 -1.49 0.17 19.23
N LYS A 81 -2.11 -0.98 19.52
CA LYS A 81 -3.30 -1.47 18.79
C LYS A 81 -4.47 -0.48 18.81
N GLU A 82 -4.64 0.28 19.88
CA GLU A 82 -5.78 1.18 20.08
C GLU A 82 -5.76 2.42 19.16
N ILE A 83 -4.59 2.83 18.69
CA ILE A 83 -4.43 4.02 17.85
C ILE A 83 -3.97 3.71 16.42
N ARG A 84 -3.55 2.46 16.14
CA ARG A 84 -2.99 2.04 14.84
C ARG A 84 -3.86 2.46 13.63
N GLY A 85 -5.18 2.27 13.69
CA GLY A 85 -6.10 2.64 12.61
C GLY A 85 -6.11 4.16 12.32
N LYS A 86 -6.22 4.99 13.37
CA LYS A 86 -6.17 6.46 13.25
C LYS A 86 -4.87 6.96 12.63
N LEU A 87 -3.77 6.26 12.90
CA LEU A 87 -2.45 6.60 12.36
C LEU A 87 -2.34 6.26 10.87
N GLY A 88 -2.97 5.17 10.42
CA GLY A 88 -3.11 4.84 9.01
C GLY A 88 -3.85 5.92 8.22
N SER A 89 -5.00 6.40 8.71
CA SER A 89 -5.74 7.47 8.02
C SER A 89 -4.95 8.79 7.96
N MET A 90 -4.21 9.12 9.03
CA MET A 90 -3.36 10.33 9.05
C MET A 90 -2.22 10.26 8.03
N PHE A 91 -1.66 9.06 7.82
CA PHE A 91 -0.64 8.82 6.80
C PHE A 91 -1.14 9.13 5.39
N HIS A 92 -2.36 8.68 5.05
CA HIS A 92 -2.97 8.93 3.74
C HIS A 92 -3.38 10.40 3.55
N PHE A 93 -3.89 11.03 4.62
CA PHE A 93 -4.19 12.46 4.60
C PHE A 93 -2.95 13.29 4.27
N LEU A 94 -1.82 13.03 4.94
CA LEU A 94 -0.57 13.78 4.70
C LEU A 94 0.10 13.42 3.38
N PHE A 95 -0.11 12.20 2.86
CA PHE A 95 0.22 11.86 1.48
C PHE A 95 -0.49 12.82 0.52
N THR A 96 -1.81 12.97 0.66
CA THR A 96 -2.60 13.85 -0.21
C THR A 96 -2.17 15.32 -0.08
N CYS A 97 -1.87 15.77 1.14
CA CYS A 97 -1.29 17.10 1.37
C CYS A 97 0.05 17.28 0.66
N GLY A 98 0.93 16.27 0.65
CA GLY A 98 2.21 16.29 -0.05
C GLY A 98 2.05 16.54 -1.55
N VAL A 99 1.18 15.76 -2.20
CA VAL A 99 0.86 15.93 -3.64
C VAL A 99 0.28 17.33 -3.91
N MET A 100 -0.64 17.79 -3.07
CA MET A 100 -1.23 19.12 -3.22
C MET A 100 -0.17 20.23 -3.10
N THR A 101 0.71 20.15 -2.09
CA THR A 101 1.79 21.12 -1.89
C THR A 101 2.75 21.13 -3.08
N SER A 102 3.11 19.97 -3.65
CA SER A 102 3.97 19.93 -4.84
C SER A 102 3.37 20.68 -6.03
N TYR A 103 2.08 20.50 -6.33
CA TYR A 103 1.45 21.21 -7.44
C TYR A 103 1.40 22.73 -7.22
N TRP A 104 1.16 23.19 -6.00
CA TRP A 104 1.20 24.62 -5.68
C TRP A 104 2.60 25.22 -5.79
N VAL A 105 3.63 24.45 -5.39
CA VAL A 105 5.03 24.89 -5.54
C VAL A 105 5.39 24.99 -7.01
N ASP A 106 5.08 23.98 -7.82
CA ASP A 106 5.36 23.97 -9.26
C ASP A 106 4.63 25.12 -9.98
N TYR A 107 3.36 25.36 -9.63
CA TYR A 107 2.59 26.49 -10.14
C TYR A 107 3.22 27.84 -9.73
N GLY A 108 3.54 28.01 -8.45
CA GLY A 108 4.15 29.23 -7.94
C GLY A 108 5.49 29.55 -8.59
N VAL A 109 6.28 28.52 -8.89
CA VAL A 109 7.55 28.61 -9.62
C VAL A 109 7.32 28.96 -11.09
N ALA A 110 6.32 28.36 -11.73
CA ALA A 110 6.00 28.62 -13.14
C ALA A 110 5.58 30.08 -13.38
N GLU A 111 4.79 30.66 -12.47
CA GLU A 111 4.28 32.03 -12.58
C GLU A 111 5.29 33.10 -12.13
N ASN A 112 6.03 32.85 -11.05
CA ASN A 112 6.84 33.90 -10.42
C ASN A 112 8.33 33.88 -10.82
N LEU A 113 8.84 32.78 -11.38
CA LEU A 113 10.25 32.66 -11.76
C LEU A 113 10.44 32.67 -13.28
N PRO A 114 11.43 33.44 -13.79
CA PRO A 114 11.77 33.40 -15.20
C PRO A 114 12.29 32.00 -15.60
N PRO A 115 12.17 31.59 -16.88
CA PRO A 115 12.54 30.27 -17.39
C PRO A 115 14.07 30.09 -17.45
N THR A 116 14.66 30.06 -16.27
CA THR A 116 16.08 29.86 -15.97
C THR A 116 16.23 28.57 -15.19
N THR A 117 17.44 28.03 -15.08
CA THR A 117 17.73 26.77 -14.36
C THR A 117 17.18 26.76 -12.92
N ARG A 118 17.10 27.92 -12.26
CA ARG A 118 16.52 28.04 -10.91
C ARG A 118 15.05 27.62 -10.85
N GLN A 119 14.31 27.75 -11.95
CA GLN A 119 12.89 27.45 -11.99
C GLN A 119 12.64 25.98 -11.63
N TRP A 120 13.35 25.02 -12.23
CA TRP A 120 13.17 23.60 -11.84
C TRP A 120 13.99 23.18 -10.60
N GLN A 121 15.07 23.89 -10.28
CA GLN A 121 15.90 23.57 -9.11
C GLN A 121 15.23 23.89 -7.78
N VAL A 122 14.41 24.94 -7.71
CA VAL A 122 13.70 25.34 -6.48
C VAL A 122 12.73 24.27 -5.97
N PRO A 123 11.78 23.72 -6.77
CA PRO A 123 10.85 22.70 -6.29
C PRO A 123 11.58 21.41 -5.88
N ILE A 124 12.57 20.97 -6.66
CA ILE A 124 13.42 19.82 -6.29
C ILE A 124 14.20 20.11 -5.01
N GLY A 125 14.81 21.30 -4.88
CA GLY A 125 15.57 21.67 -3.69
C GLY A 125 14.74 21.74 -2.42
N LEU A 126 13.45 22.07 -2.53
CA LEU A 126 12.56 22.18 -1.38
C LEU A 126 12.28 20.83 -0.71
N GLN A 127 12.41 19.71 -1.43
CA GLN A 127 12.26 18.37 -0.85
C GLN A 127 13.31 18.06 0.23
N LEU A 128 14.45 18.75 0.22
CA LEU A 128 15.48 18.63 1.26
C LEU A 128 14.98 19.05 2.64
N VAL A 129 13.92 19.87 2.73
CA VAL A 129 13.34 20.29 4.02
C VAL A 129 12.65 19.09 4.71
N PRO A 130 11.59 18.48 4.14
CA PRO A 130 10.99 17.29 4.73
C PRO A 130 11.98 16.10 4.78
N GLY A 131 12.86 15.96 3.79
CA GLY A 131 13.93 14.95 3.80
C GLY A 131 14.92 15.12 4.95
N GLY A 132 15.31 16.34 5.27
CA GLY A 132 16.17 16.67 6.41
C GLY A 132 15.48 16.43 7.75
N ILE A 133 14.20 16.80 7.87
CA ILE A 133 13.39 16.53 9.07
C ILE A 133 13.29 15.02 9.31
N LEU A 134 12.99 14.25 8.26
CA LEU A 134 12.94 12.80 8.34
C LEU A 134 14.31 12.23 8.71
N GLY A 135 15.37 12.60 7.99
CA GLY A 135 16.72 12.07 8.18
C GLY A 135 17.27 12.34 9.59
N LEU A 136 17.14 13.58 10.08
CA LEU A 136 17.55 13.95 11.43
C LEU A 136 16.65 13.31 12.49
N GLY A 137 15.34 13.21 12.22
CA GLY A 137 14.38 12.60 13.13
C GLY A 137 14.60 11.10 13.32
N MET A 138 14.94 10.39 12.24
CA MET A 138 15.21 8.95 12.28
C MET A 138 16.40 8.59 13.20
N LEU A 139 17.37 9.49 13.39
CA LEU A 139 18.49 9.28 14.33
C LEU A 139 18.04 9.12 15.79
N LEU A 140 16.84 9.60 16.14
CA LEU A 140 16.27 9.50 17.47
C LEU A 140 15.32 8.31 17.64
N THR A 141 15.08 7.56 16.55
CA THR A 141 14.16 6.42 16.53
C THR A 141 14.89 5.10 16.76
N ARG A 142 14.16 4.10 17.27
CA ARG A 142 14.68 2.73 17.44
C ARG A 142 14.18 1.84 16.31
N GLU A 143 14.92 0.79 16.01
CA GLU A 143 14.50 -0.24 15.06
C GLU A 143 13.20 -0.92 15.49
N SER A 144 12.44 -1.45 14.52
CA SER A 144 11.17 -2.13 14.80
C SER A 144 11.37 -3.32 15.74
N THR A 145 10.54 -3.39 16.78
CA THR A 145 10.48 -4.51 17.72
C THR A 145 10.25 -5.84 16.99
N ARG A 146 9.31 -5.87 16.04
CA ARG A 146 8.94 -7.10 15.32
C ARG A 146 10.07 -7.57 14.40
N TRP A 147 10.72 -6.66 13.69
CA TRP A 147 11.86 -6.98 12.83
C TRP A 147 13.07 -7.50 13.62
N LEU A 148 13.39 -6.86 14.75
CA LEU A 148 14.45 -7.31 15.66
C LEU A 148 14.16 -8.70 16.23
N ALA A 149 12.90 -8.98 16.59
CA ALA A 149 12.50 -10.29 17.07
C ALA A 149 12.62 -11.36 15.98
N LYS A 150 12.15 -11.07 14.75
CA LYS A 150 12.22 -11.99 13.60
C LYS A 150 13.65 -12.28 13.14
N THR A 151 14.59 -11.35 13.37
CA THR A 151 16.02 -11.56 13.07
C THR A 151 16.78 -12.28 14.20
N GLY A 152 16.07 -12.74 15.25
CA GLY A 152 16.65 -13.45 16.39
C GLY A 152 17.32 -12.55 17.43
N ARG A 153 17.20 -11.22 17.33
CA ARG A 153 17.78 -10.22 18.26
C ARG A 153 16.78 -9.88 19.38
N THR A 154 16.31 -10.90 20.10
CA THR A 154 15.20 -10.81 21.07
C THR A 154 15.44 -9.78 22.18
N ASP A 155 16.65 -9.70 22.72
CA ASP A 155 16.96 -8.73 23.80
C ASP A 155 16.84 -7.28 23.31
N GLN A 156 17.28 -7.00 22.07
CA GLN A 156 17.18 -5.67 21.48
C GLN A 156 15.73 -5.32 21.14
N ALA A 157 14.95 -6.32 20.71
CA ALA A 157 13.53 -6.15 20.43
C ALA A 157 12.76 -5.71 21.69
N LEU A 158 13.02 -6.38 22.83
CA LEU A 158 12.43 -6.01 24.12
C LEU A 158 12.84 -4.59 24.54
N GLN A 159 14.12 -4.24 24.41
CA GLN A 159 14.59 -2.88 24.71
C GLN A 159 13.95 -1.80 23.82
N SER A 160 13.73 -2.11 22.54
CA SER A 160 13.00 -1.22 21.63
C SER A 160 11.55 -1.04 22.08
N LEU A 161 10.87 -2.13 22.45
CA LEU A 161 9.48 -2.07 22.93
C LEU A 161 9.37 -1.26 24.23
N ILE A 162 10.25 -1.51 25.20
CA ILE A 162 10.32 -0.74 26.46
C ILE A 162 10.50 0.74 26.14
N TRP A 163 11.41 1.08 25.21
CA TRP A 163 11.61 2.48 24.82
C TRP A 163 10.32 3.10 24.26
N VAL A 164 9.64 2.44 23.33
CA VAL A 164 8.40 2.96 22.73
C VAL A 164 7.28 3.10 23.77
N ARG A 165 7.16 2.16 24.72
CA ARG A 165 6.11 2.14 25.75
C ARG A 165 6.38 3.06 26.96
N GLY A 166 7.46 3.83 26.93
CA GLY A 166 7.74 4.87 27.93
C GLY A 166 8.97 4.65 28.81
N GLY A 167 9.77 3.63 28.51
CA GLY A 167 11.07 3.38 29.14
C GLY A 167 11.03 2.60 30.46
N GLU A 168 9.85 2.17 30.91
CA GLU A 168 9.68 1.36 32.12
C GLU A 168 9.45 -0.11 31.71
N ASP A 169 10.19 -1.03 32.33
CA ASP A 169 10.03 -2.47 32.15
C ASP A 169 8.92 -2.98 33.07
N THR A 170 7.68 -2.91 32.58
CA THR A 170 6.49 -3.34 33.32
C THR A 170 6.02 -4.71 32.85
N THR A 171 5.21 -5.39 33.68
CA THR A 171 4.67 -6.71 33.36
C THR A 171 3.84 -6.67 32.07
N GLU A 172 3.08 -5.60 31.84
CA GLU A 172 2.26 -5.43 30.63
C GLU A 172 3.12 -5.36 29.35
N VAL A 173 4.28 -4.70 29.40
CA VAL A 173 5.19 -4.62 28.26
C VAL A 173 5.81 -5.99 27.94
N ARG A 174 6.08 -6.80 28.97
CA ARG A 174 6.59 -8.17 28.78
C ARG A 174 5.53 -9.11 28.24
N GLU A 175 4.29 -8.99 28.70
CA GLU A 175 3.14 -9.73 28.16
C GLU A 175 2.93 -9.39 26.67
N GLU A 176 2.92 -8.09 26.33
CA GLU A 176 2.86 -7.64 24.93
C GLU A 176 4.02 -8.20 24.09
N PHE A 177 5.24 -8.23 24.65
CA PHE A 177 6.39 -8.80 23.94
C PHE A 177 6.25 -10.31 23.69
N VAL A 178 5.69 -11.05 24.65
CA VAL A 178 5.42 -12.49 24.50
C VAL A 178 4.34 -12.73 23.45
N GLU A 179 3.29 -11.91 23.40
CA GLU A 179 2.27 -11.95 22.33
C GLU A 179 2.90 -11.74 20.94
N ILE A 180 3.81 -10.75 20.80
CA ILE A 180 4.53 -10.50 19.54
C ILE A 180 5.38 -11.72 19.15
N LEU A 181 6.09 -12.34 20.09
CA LEU A 181 6.93 -13.53 19.81
C LEU A 181 6.08 -14.76 19.44
N ALA A 182 4.94 -14.96 20.09
CA ALA A 182 4.00 -16.02 19.76
C ALA A 182 3.50 -15.85 18.32
N GLY A 183 3.05 -14.64 17.95
CA GLY A 183 2.60 -14.36 16.59
C GLY A 183 3.69 -14.56 15.52
N ILE A 184 4.97 -14.27 15.81
CA ILE A 184 6.07 -14.52 14.87
C ILE A 184 6.32 -16.03 14.70
N ARG A 185 6.32 -16.81 15.79
CA ARG A 185 6.55 -18.27 15.72
C ARG A 185 5.44 -18.98 14.95
N GLU A 186 4.20 -18.56 15.17
CA GLU A 186 3.07 -19.09 14.43
C GLU A 186 3.16 -18.73 12.94
N GLU A 187 3.60 -17.51 12.60
CA GLU A 187 3.90 -17.12 11.20
C GLU A 187 5.00 -18.00 10.58
N GLU A 188 6.10 -18.27 11.30
CA GLU A 188 7.21 -19.12 10.82
C GLU A 188 6.77 -20.57 10.59
N GLN A 189 5.99 -21.14 11.52
CA GLN A 189 5.45 -22.50 11.39
C GLN A 189 4.47 -22.61 10.21
N ALA A 190 3.62 -21.60 10.00
CA ALA A 190 2.73 -21.54 8.84
C ALA A 190 3.48 -21.32 7.51
N THR A 191 4.71 -20.82 7.55
CA THR A 191 5.56 -20.61 6.36
C THR A 191 6.23 -21.92 5.88
N GLU A 192 6.40 -22.90 6.76
CA GLU A 192 7.03 -24.19 6.45
C GLU A 192 6.12 -25.09 5.59
N GLY A 193 6.08 -24.85 4.28
CA GLY A 193 5.50 -25.80 3.31
C GLY A 193 4.70 -25.21 2.14
N ILE A 194 4.51 -23.89 2.10
CA ILE A 194 3.60 -23.26 1.13
C ILE A 194 4.20 -23.33 -0.30
N THR A 195 3.44 -23.94 -1.21
CA THR A 195 3.76 -24.04 -2.64
C THR A 195 2.77 -23.23 -3.47
N TRP A 196 3.24 -22.57 -4.54
CA TRP A 196 2.46 -21.79 -5.54
C TRP A 196 1.16 -22.44 -6.09
N LYS A 197 0.94 -23.72 -5.80
CA LYS A 197 -0.22 -24.52 -6.25
C LYS A 197 -1.49 -24.23 -5.45
N GLU A 198 -1.39 -23.68 -4.24
CA GLU A 198 -2.52 -23.38 -3.36
C GLU A 198 -3.39 -22.22 -3.87
N TYR A 199 -2.82 -21.29 -4.64
CA TYR A 199 -3.54 -20.19 -5.31
C TYR A 199 -4.60 -20.65 -6.33
N ARG A 200 -4.67 -21.94 -6.68
CA ARG A 200 -5.51 -22.49 -7.75
C ARG A 200 -6.75 -23.25 -7.25
N LEU A 201 -7.04 -23.27 -5.95
CA LEU A 201 -8.14 -24.07 -5.41
C LEU A 201 -9.52 -23.45 -5.72
N PRO A 202 -10.45 -24.20 -6.34
CA PRO A 202 -11.79 -23.72 -6.66
C PRO A 202 -12.75 -24.02 -5.49
N ALA A 203 -13.08 -23.03 -4.66
CA ALA A 203 -14.09 -23.15 -3.60
C ALA A 203 -15.35 -22.30 -3.91
N ASN A 204 -16.52 -22.86 -3.61
CA ASN A 204 -17.85 -22.66 -4.22
C ASN A 204 -18.34 -21.25 -4.59
N ARG A 205 -19.13 -21.23 -5.68
CA ARG A 205 -19.84 -20.08 -6.27
C ARG A 205 -21.26 -19.97 -5.72
N THR A 206 -21.50 -19.06 -4.78
CA THR A 206 -22.86 -18.58 -4.52
C THR A 206 -22.85 -17.08 -4.27
N LEU A 207 -23.76 -16.37 -4.95
CA LEU A 207 -24.05 -14.96 -4.74
C LEU A 207 -24.63 -14.75 -3.33
N GLU A 208 -24.29 -13.63 -2.68
CA GLU A 208 -25.28 -12.57 -2.40
C GLU A 208 -24.72 -11.33 -1.68
N ARG A 209 -25.32 -10.19 -2.08
CA ARG A 209 -25.41 -8.82 -1.54
C ARG A 209 -24.19 -7.88 -1.51
N ILE A 210 -24.52 -6.61 -1.79
CA ILE A 210 -23.65 -5.45 -2.07
C ILE A 210 -22.89 -5.03 -0.81
N GLY A 211 -21.60 -5.39 -0.75
CA GLY A 211 -20.62 -4.94 0.24
C GLY A 211 -19.36 -4.37 -0.41
N ARG A 212 -18.17 -4.82 0.02
CA ARG A 212 -16.86 -4.33 -0.48
C ARG A 212 -16.71 -4.57 -1.98
N ARG A 213 -17.25 -5.68 -2.49
CA ARG A 213 -17.28 -5.99 -3.93
C ARG A 213 -18.12 -4.99 -4.72
N GLY A 214 -19.22 -4.52 -4.13
CA GLY A 214 -20.06 -3.47 -4.73
C GLY A 214 -19.32 -2.15 -4.91
N SER A 215 -18.50 -1.75 -3.93
CA SER A 215 -17.64 -0.57 -4.02
C SER A 215 -16.60 -0.70 -5.14
N LEU A 216 -15.92 -1.84 -5.24
CA LEU A 216 -14.95 -2.12 -6.31
C LEU A 216 -15.61 -2.09 -7.70
N LEU A 217 -16.78 -2.72 -7.85
CA LEU A 217 -17.53 -2.74 -9.10
C LEU A 217 -17.99 -1.34 -9.51
N ALA A 218 -18.59 -0.58 -8.59
CA ALA A 218 -19.04 0.78 -8.83
C ALA A 218 -17.85 1.71 -9.16
N GLY A 219 -16.75 1.59 -8.42
CA GLY A 219 -15.53 2.35 -8.63
C GLY A 219 -14.95 2.14 -10.03
N ALA A 220 -14.65 0.88 -10.39
CA ALA A 220 -14.09 0.54 -11.70
C ALA A 220 -15.06 0.92 -12.85
N PHE A 221 -16.37 0.73 -12.66
CA PHE A 221 -17.36 1.09 -13.68
C PHE A 221 -17.41 2.61 -13.92
N LEU A 222 -17.46 3.41 -12.85
CA LEU A 222 -17.48 4.87 -12.95
C LEU A 222 -16.17 5.40 -13.54
N MET A 223 -15.03 4.87 -13.10
CA MET A 223 -13.70 5.21 -13.62
C MET A 223 -13.63 4.97 -15.15
N GLY A 224 -14.07 3.80 -15.61
CA GLY A 224 -14.18 3.50 -17.04
C GLY A 224 -15.16 4.43 -17.78
N THR A 225 -16.28 4.78 -17.15
CA THR A 225 -17.28 5.68 -17.73
C THR A 225 -16.75 7.11 -17.90
N TYR A 226 -16.00 7.64 -16.94
CA TYR A 226 -15.35 8.95 -17.07
C TYR A 226 -14.29 8.95 -18.17
N MET A 227 -13.49 7.87 -18.27
CA MET A 227 -12.54 7.69 -19.37
C MET A 227 -13.26 7.66 -20.73
N LEU A 228 -14.43 7.02 -20.82
CA LEU A 228 -15.24 7.03 -22.04
C LEU A 228 -15.76 8.42 -22.38
N ILE A 229 -16.18 9.22 -21.40
CA ILE A 229 -16.60 10.60 -21.64
C ILE A 229 -15.42 11.41 -22.20
N ILE A 230 -14.22 11.28 -21.63
CA ILE A 230 -13.00 11.92 -22.15
C ILE A 230 -12.73 11.49 -23.60
N VAL A 231 -12.90 10.20 -23.92
CA VAL A 231 -12.77 9.68 -25.28
C VAL A 231 -13.75 10.35 -26.23
N VAL A 232 -15.03 10.39 -25.89
CA VAL A 232 -16.08 10.98 -26.74
C VAL A 232 -15.81 12.47 -26.96
N LEU A 233 -15.51 13.21 -25.89
CA LEU A 233 -15.20 14.63 -25.98
C LEU A 233 -13.98 14.89 -26.88
N SER A 234 -12.90 14.13 -26.70
CA SER A 234 -11.66 14.31 -27.45
C SER A 234 -11.76 13.86 -28.91
N ALA A 235 -12.62 12.89 -29.21
CA ALA A 235 -12.83 12.37 -30.57
C ALA A 235 -13.78 13.25 -31.39
N VAL A 236 -14.85 13.76 -30.76
CA VAL A 236 -15.87 14.60 -31.42
C VAL A 236 -15.41 16.05 -31.52
N PHE A 237 -14.73 16.55 -30.49
CA PHE A 237 -14.21 17.92 -30.42
C PHE A 237 -12.68 17.89 -30.32
N PRO A 238 -11.98 17.64 -31.45
CA PRO A 238 -10.53 17.58 -31.44
C PRO A 238 -9.92 18.90 -30.93
N PRO A 239 -8.77 18.85 -30.24
CA PRO A 239 -8.13 20.06 -29.71
C PRO A 239 -7.79 21.00 -30.86
N VAL A 240 -8.37 22.19 -30.84
CA VAL A 240 -7.99 23.30 -31.71
C VAL A 240 -7.07 24.21 -30.91
N GLU A 241 -6.02 24.75 -31.53
CA GLU A 241 -5.19 25.79 -30.91
C GLU A 241 -6.06 27.04 -30.67
N ALA A 242 -6.70 27.10 -29.51
CA ALA A 242 -7.47 28.24 -29.04
C ALA A 242 -6.65 29.02 -28.01
N GLN A 243 -6.82 30.34 -27.94
CA GLN A 243 -6.15 31.22 -26.96
C GLN A 243 -6.65 31.02 -25.51
N GLY A 244 -7.35 29.92 -25.21
CA GLY A 244 -7.89 29.63 -23.89
C GLY A 244 -8.47 28.22 -23.78
N VAL A 245 -8.89 27.86 -22.56
CA VAL A 245 -9.49 26.54 -22.29
C VAL A 245 -10.87 26.46 -22.92
N THR A 246 -11.04 25.52 -23.86
CA THR A 246 -12.36 25.26 -24.45
C THR A 246 -13.31 24.65 -23.41
N PRO A 247 -14.63 24.85 -23.51
CA PRO A 247 -15.58 24.19 -22.62
C PRO A 247 -15.44 22.66 -22.62
N THR A 248 -15.07 22.07 -23.76
CA THR A 248 -14.81 20.64 -23.90
C THR A 248 -13.52 20.21 -23.22
N GLY A 249 -12.48 21.05 -23.26
CA GLY A 249 -11.24 20.85 -22.49
C GLY A 249 -11.50 20.92 -20.99
N ALA A 250 -12.25 21.93 -20.52
CA ALA A 250 -12.65 22.07 -19.13
C ALA A 250 -13.48 20.87 -18.64
N ALA A 251 -14.44 20.40 -19.45
CA ALA A 251 -15.22 19.20 -19.14
C ALA A 251 -14.34 17.94 -19.05
N SER A 252 -13.36 17.78 -19.95
CA SER A 252 -12.42 16.65 -19.92
C SER A 252 -11.57 16.69 -18.65
N VAL A 253 -11.08 17.87 -18.26
CA VAL A 253 -10.35 18.07 -17.00
C VAL A 253 -11.23 17.74 -15.80
N ALA A 254 -12.50 18.17 -15.78
CA ALA A 254 -13.43 17.81 -14.72
C ALA A 254 -13.64 16.29 -14.60
N MET A 255 -13.71 15.57 -15.73
CA MET A 255 -13.80 14.10 -15.72
C MET A 255 -12.53 13.45 -15.16
N VAL A 256 -11.34 14.00 -15.44
CA VAL A 256 -10.08 13.53 -14.83
C VAL A 256 -10.09 13.71 -13.32
N TYR A 257 -10.60 14.83 -12.80
CA TYR A 257 -10.73 15.02 -11.34
C TYR A 257 -11.75 14.05 -10.72
N LEU A 258 -12.88 13.82 -11.38
CA LEU A 258 -13.87 12.85 -10.91
C LEU A 258 -13.31 11.42 -10.92
N GLU A 259 -12.52 11.07 -11.92
CA GLU A 259 -11.79 9.81 -12.01
C GLU A 259 -10.80 9.66 -10.84
N ALA A 260 -9.94 10.66 -10.63
CA ALA A 260 -8.95 10.67 -9.56
C ALA A 260 -9.58 10.58 -8.16
N SER A 261 -10.73 11.26 -7.94
CA SER A 261 -11.46 11.21 -6.66
C SER A 261 -12.02 9.83 -6.30
N ARG A 262 -12.17 8.93 -7.29
CA ARG A 262 -12.72 7.57 -7.09
C ARG A 262 -11.66 6.50 -6.91
N CYS A 263 -10.43 6.76 -7.36
CA CYS A 263 -9.27 5.91 -7.05
C CYS A 263 -9.07 5.74 -5.53
N THR A 264 -9.45 6.73 -4.72
CA THR A 264 -9.38 6.66 -3.24
C THR A 264 -10.26 5.53 -2.64
N TYR A 265 -11.45 5.27 -3.19
CA TYR A 265 -12.33 4.18 -2.69
C TYR A 265 -11.91 2.77 -3.14
N LEU A 266 -11.04 2.66 -4.15
CA LEU A 266 -10.45 1.39 -4.61
C LEU A 266 -9.22 1.02 -3.77
N VAL A 267 -8.48 2.02 -3.27
CA VAL A 267 -7.29 1.83 -2.41
C VAL A 267 -7.67 1.33 -1.01
N ASP A 268 -8.90 1.59 -0.55
CA ASP A 268 -9.43 1.12 0.74
C ASP A 268 -9.51 -0.41 0.88
N LEU A 269 -9.46 -1.19 -0.22
CA LEU A 269 -9.43 -2.65 -0.09
C LEU A 269 -8.15 -3.15 0.59
N ARG A 270 -7.05 -2.39 0.51
CA ARG A 270 -5.77 -2.71 1.14
C ARG A 270 -5.79 -2.43 2.64
N GLU A 271 -6.30 -1.28 3.06
CA GLU A 271 -6.18 -0.79 4.45
C GLU A 271 -7.31 -1.29 5.35
N VAL A 272 -8.52 -1.45 4.80
CA VAL A 272 -9.67 -1.99 5.55
C VAL A 272 -9.49 -3.49 5.88
N LEU A 273 -8.67 -4.23 5.12
CA LEU A 273 -8.29 -5.60 5.50
C LEU A 273 -7.40 -5.64 6.76
N PHE A 274 -6.70 -4.54 7.09
CA PHE A 274 -5.88 -4.44 8.29
C PHE A 274 -6.66 -3.90 9.50
N GLU A 275 -7.71 -3.11 9.26
CA GLU A 275 -8.47 -2.47 10.36
C GLU A 275 -9.41 -3.44 11.08
N ASP A 276 -9.92 -4.46 10.38
CA ASP A 276 -10.74 -5.54 10.97
C ASP A 276 -9.91 -6.75 11.43
N ALA A 277 -8.58 -6.67 11.39
CA ALA A 277 -7.69 -7.76 11.80
C ALA A 277 -7.58 -7.85 13.34
N ASP A 278 -8.72 -7.95 14.03
CA ASP A 278 -8.82 -8.50 15.40
C ASP A 278 -8.94 -10.04 15.31
N VAL A 279 -8.13 -10.63 14.42
CA VAL A 279 -8.24 -12.00 13.94
C VAL A 279 -7.24 -12.85 14.73
N HIS A 280 -7.79 -13.75 15.54
CA HIS A 280 -7.08 -14.59 16.51
C HIS A 280 -6.48 -15.88 15.89
N SER A 281 -6.54 -16.10 14.57
CA SER A 281 -5.90 -17.24 13.91
C SER A 281 -4.67 -16.82 13.10
N SER A 282 -3.52 -17.38 13.46
CA SER A 282 -2.20 -17.03 12.91
C SER A 282 -1.95 -17.49 11.48
N GLU A 283 -2.59 -18.58 11.05
CA GLU A 283 -2.47 -19.07 9.67
C GLU A 283 -3.12 -18.11 8.67
N LEU A 284 -4.27 -17.51 9.04
CA LEU A 284 -4.94 -16.49 8.22
C LEU A 284 -4.12 -15.20 8.19
N GLN A 285 -3.48 -14.83 9.31
CA GLN A 285 -2.54 -13.70 9.34
C GLN A 285 -1.34 -13.90 8.40
N HIS A 286 -0.79 -15.12 8.31
CA HIS A 286 0.31 -15.42 7.38
C HIS A 286 -0.15 -15.38 5.92
N PHE A 287 -1.27 -16.03 5.57
CA PHE A 287 -1.84 -15.96 4.22
C PHE A 287 -2.13 -14.52 3.79
N LEU A 288 -2.70 -13.71 4.69
CA LEU A 288 -2.92 -12.29 4.47
C LEU A 288 -1.60 -11.52 4.35
N GLY A 289 -0.57 -11.85 5.14
CA GLY A 289 0.76 -11.28 5.08
C GLY A 289 1.49 -11.55 3.75
N THR A 290 1.59 -12.82 3.34
CA THR A 290 2.20 -13.23 2.07
C THR A 290 1.44 -12.63 0.88
N SER A 291 0.09 -12.65 0.93
CA SER A 291 -0.75 -12.06 -0.12
C SER A 291 -0.61 -10.53 -0.18
N THR A 292 -0.39 -9.87 0.96
CA THR A 292 -0.11 -8.43 1.01
C THR A 292 1.23 -8.10 0.38
N MET A 293 2.28 -8.88 0.65
CA MET A 293 3.60 -8.67 0.06
C MET A 293 3.57 -8.90 -1.46
N ALA A 294 2.94 -9.99 -1.90
CA ALA A 294 2.77 -10.29 -3.33
C ALA A 294 1.90 -9.24 -4.04
N GLY A 295 0.81 -8.80 -3.42
CA GLY A 295 -0.07 -7.75 -3.93
C GLY A 295 0.65 -6.41 -4.02
N THR A 296 1.44 -6.05 -3.02
CA THR A 296 2.26 -4.83 -3.01
C THR A 296 3.34 -4.87 -4.10
N ALA A 297 4.07 -5.98 -4.22
CA ALA A 297 5.05 -6.16 -5.28
C ALA A 297 4.41 -6.06 -6.68
N THR A 298 3.23 -6.65 -6.85
CA THR A 298 2.44 -6.58 -8.10
C THR A 298 1.98 -5.15 -8.39
N GLN A 299 1.53 -4.41 -7.37
CA GLN A 299 1.12 -3.01 -7.50
C GLN A 299 2.29 -2.13 -7.96
N TRP A 300 3.47 -2.25 -7.36
CA TRP A 300 4.66 -1.49 -7.76
C TRP A 300 5.16 -1.88 -9.14
N LEU A 301 5.10 -3.17 -9.48
CA LEU A 301 5.41 -3.65 -10.83
C LEU A 301 4.43 -3.07 -11.86
N ALA A 302 3.13 -3.07 -11.57
CA ALA A 302 2.11 -2.49 -12.45
C ALA A 302 2.31 -0.99 -12.61
N ASN A 303 2.62 -0.26 -11.53
CA ASN A 303 2.97 1.16 -11.57
C ASN A 303 4.15 1.40 -12.53
N PHE A 304 5.23 0.64 -12.40
CA PHE A 304 6.38 0.71 -13.31
C PHE A 304 5.99 0.45 -14.77
N VAL A 305 5.20 -0.59 -15.03
CA VAL A 305 4.74 -0.92 -16.39
C VAL A 305 3.91 0.20 -16.98
N PHE A 306 2.94 0.74 -16.22
CA PHE A 306 2.08 1.81 -16.72
C PHE A 306 2.80 3.15 -16.84
N SER A 307 3.78 3.46 -15.99
CA SER A 307 4.63 4.66 -16.16
C SER A 307 5.47 4.58 -17.43
N GLN A 308 5.86 3.38 -17.88
CA GLN A 308 6.51 3.18 -19.18
C GLN A 308 5.55 3.25 -20.37
N ILE A 309 4.39 2.59 -20.29
CA ILE A 309 3.46 2.48 -21.42
C ILE A 309 2.71 3.79 -21.67
N THR A 310 2.26 4.48 -20.61
CA THR A 310 1.28 5.57 -20.73
C THR A 310 1.80 6.77 -21.54
N PRO A 311 3.01 7.31 -21.30
CA PRO A 311 3.51 8.45 -22.07
C PRO A 311 3.62 8.14 -23.58
N HIS A 312 4.10 6.95 -23.92
CA HIS A 312 4.21 6.49 -25.31
C HIS A 312 2.84 6.24 -25.95
N ALA A 313 1.85 5.77 -25.18
CA ALA A 313 0.48 5.61 -25.67
C ALA A 313 -0.16 6.98 -25.98
N VAL A 314 0.00 7.96 -25.08
CA VAL A 314 -0.52 9.32 -25.29
C VAL A 314 0.06 9.95 -26.56
N GLU A 315 1.35 9.77 -26.82
CA GLU A 315 1.98 10.31 -28.04
C GLU A 315 1.53 9.59 -29.32
N ASN A 316 1.46 8.25 -29.30
CA ASN A 316 1.22 7.46 -30.52
C ASN A 316 -0.27 7.27 -30.85
N ILE A 317 -1.10 6.98 -29.85
CA ILE A 317 -2.52 6.66 -30.03
C ILE A 317 -3.46 7.76 -29.49
N LYS A 318 -2.92 8.81 -28.87
CA LYS A 318 -3.63 10.04 -28.48
C LYS A 318 -4.84 9.73 -27.59
N TRP A 319 -6.03 10.23 -27.96
CA TRP A 319 -7.27 10.02 -27.20
C TRP A 319 -7.65 8.54 -27.04
N LYS A 320 -7.17 7.66 -27.93
CA LYS A 320 -7.40 6.21 -27.81
C LYS A 320 -6.71 5.60 -26.59
N THR A 321 -5.76 6.29 -25.98
CA THR A 321 -5.16 5.90 -24.69
C THR A 321 -6.23 5.81 -23.60
N PHE A 322 -7.12 6.79 -23.53
CA PHE A 322 -8.22 6.78 -22.56
C PHE A 322 -9.23 5.66 -22.87
N LEU A 323 -9.40 5.29 -24.15
CA LEU A 323 -10.24 4.15 -24.55
C LEU A 323 -9.64 2.82 -24.08
N MET A 324 -8.32 2.66 -24.18
CA MET A 324 -7.62 1.49 -23.64
C MET A 324 -7.89 1.35 -22.12
N PHE A 325 -7.72 2.44 -21.34
CA PHE A 325 -8.01 2.42 -19.91
C PHE A 325 -9.49 2.18 -19.59
N CYS A 326 -10.42 2.71 -20.39
CA CYS A 326 -11.84 2.40 -20.28
C CYS A 326 -12.11 0.90 -20.42
N ILE A 327 -11.54 0.27 -21.45
CA ILE A 327 -11.70 -1.17 -21.70
C ILE A 327 -11.12 -1.99 -20.54
N PHE A 328 -9.94 -1.63 -20.02
CA PHE A 328 -9.36 -2.31 -18.87
C PHE A 328 -10.21 -2.17 -17.59
N ASN A 329 -10.77 -0.98 -17.34
CA ASN A 329 -11.66 -0.75 -16.20
C ASN A 329 -12.94 -1.60 -16.30
N TRP A 330 -13.57 -1.65 -17.47
CA TRP A 330 -14.78 -2.46 -17.64
C TRP A 330 -14.50 -3.97 -17.70
N ALA A 331 -13.33 -4.39 -18.21
CA ALA A 331 -12.87 -5.77 -18.08
C ALA A 331 -12.63 -6.13 -16.61
N LEU A 332 -12.12 -5.20 -15.80
CA LEU A 332 -11.98 -5.38 -14.35
C LEU A 332 -13.34 -5.52 -13.67
N VAL A 333 -14.35 -4.76 -14.06
CA VAL A 333 -15.74 -4.95 -13.56
C VAL A 333 -16.20 -6.37 -13.83
N PHE A 334 -16.00 -6.89 -15.04
CA PHE A 334 -16.35 -8.27 -15.38
C PHE A 334 -15.55 -9.28 -14.57
N TYR A 335 -14.24 -9.05 -14.39
CA TYR A 335 -13.38 -9.90 -13.56
C TYR A 335 -13.84 -9.94 -12.10
N VAL A 336 -14.06 -8.77 -11.48
CA VAL A 336 -14.55 -8.66 -10.10
C VAL A 336 -15.94 -9.28 -9.95
N TRP A 337 -16.78 -9.17 -10.99
CA TRP A 337 -18.09 -9.79 -11.00
C TRP A 337 -18.03 -11.32 -11.09
N ILE A 338 -17.00 -11.93 -11.67
CA ILE A 338 -16.90 -13.41 -11.77
C ILE A 338 -16.05 -14.01 -10.65
N PHE A 339 -14.90 -13.41 -10.35
CA PHE A 339 -13.82 -14.04 -9.59
C PHE A 339 -13.70 -13.53 -8.16
N ILE A 340 -14.15 -12.30 -7.88
CA ILE A 340 -14.04 -11.72 -6.54
C ILE A 340 -15.29 -12.05 -5.73
N LYS A 341 -15.07 -12.58 -4.52
CA LYS A 341 -16.11 -12.98 -3.58
C LYS A 341 -16.40 -11.83 -2.61
N GLU A 342 -17.62 -11.78 -2.06
CA GLU A 342 -17.97 -10.82 -1.01
C GLU A 342 -17.56 -11.37 0.36
N THR A 343 -16.88 -10.53 1.15
CA THR A 343 -16.40 -10.89 2.50
C THR A 343 -17.14 -10.16 3.61
N LYS A 344 -17.95 -9.15 3.28
CA LYS A 344 -18.67 -8.36 4.28
C LYS A 344 -19.73 -9.20 5.00
N GLY A 345 -19.68 -9.21 6.33
CA GLY A 345 -20.71 -9.78 7.21
C GLY A 345 -20.68 -11.29 7.35
N LYS A 346 -19.57 -11.94 6.95
CA LYS A 346 -19.32 -13.36 7.19
C LYS A 346 -18.53 -13.56 8.49
N SER A 347 -18.86 -14.62 9.24
CA SER A 347 -18.06 -15.05 10.40
C SER A 347 -16.72 -15.64 9.94
N LEU A 348 -15.77 -15.84 10.89
CA LEU A 348 -14.47 -16.44 10.60
C LEU A 348 -14.60 -17.86 10.04
N GLU A 349 -15.47 -18.67 10.63
CA GLU A 349 -15.78 -20.03 10.15
C GLU A 349 -16.38 -19.99 8.73
N GLU A 350 -17.28 -19.04 8.46
CA GLU A 350 -17.86 -18.86 7.12
C GLU A 350 -16.84 -18.33 6.10
N MET A 351 -15.76 -17.65 6.54
CA MET A 351 -14.65 -17.22 5.70
C MET A 351 -13.71 -18.39 5.38
N GLU A 352 -13.43 -19.26 6.34
CA GLU A 352 -12.69 -20.52 6.12
C GLU A 352 -13.42 -21.41 5.12
N ASP A 353 -14.75 -21.53 5.22
CA ASP A 353 -15.58 -22.22 4.22
C ASP A 353 -15.57 -21.53 2.85
N LEU A 354 -15.53 -20.19 2.82
CA LEU A 354 -15.55 -19.40 1.58
C LEU A 354 -14.27 -19.55 0.75
N PHE A 355 -13.13 -19.55 1.44
CA PHE A 355 -11.80 -19.67 0.82
C PHE A 355 -11.34 -21.13 0.72
N GLY A 356 -12.13 -22.06 1.28
CA GLY A 356 -11.84 -23.47 1.37
C GLY A 356 -11.00 -23.72 2.62
N SER A 357 -11.38 -24.73 3.41
CA SER A 357 -10.58 -25.25 4.53
C SER A 357 -9.15 -25.48 4.05
N TYR A 358 -8.27 -24.54 4.38
CA TYR A 358 -6.86 -24.80 4.43
C TYR A 358 -6.65 -25.55 5.76
N ALA A 359 -6.13 -26.76 5.67
CA ALA A 359 -5.51 -27.50 6.77
C ALA A 359 -6.34 -28.18 7.89
N THR A 360 -7.64 -27.92 8.12
CA THR A 360 -8.28 -28.52 9.32
C THR A 360 -8.38 -30.06 9.30
N ALA A 361 -8.54 -30.69 8.13
CA ALA A 361 -8.68 -32.16 8.06
C ALA A 361 -7.34 -32.93 8.02
N GLN A 362 -6.25 -32.31 7.55
CA GLN A 362 -4.93 -32.93 7.50
C GLN A 362 -4.15 -32.70 8.80
N ASP A 363 -4.26 -31.52 9.41
CA ASP A 363 -3.57 -31.24 10.67
C ASP A 363 -4.32 -31.81 11.88
N ALA A 364 -5.66 -31.89 11.89
CA ALA A 364 -6.36 -32.64 12.93
C ALA A 364 -6.00 -34.13 12.92
N ASN A 365 -5.81 -34.74 11.73
CA ASN A 365 -5.36 -36.12 11.60
C ASN A 365 -3.89 -36.32 11.97
N LYS A 366 -3.00 -35.36 11.65
CA LYS A 366 -1.60 -35.41 12.09
C LYS A 366 -1.50 -35.25 13.60
N VAL A 367 -2.18 -34.28 14.19
CA VAL A 367 -2.21 -34.06 15.65
C VAL A 367 -2.82 -35.26 16.37
N HIS A 368 -3.92 -35.85 15.87
CA HIS A 368 -4.46 -37.08 16.47
C HIS A 368 -3.51 -38.27 16.37
N ARG A 369 -2.79 -38.39 15.25
CA ARG A 369 -1.81 -39.46 15.04
C ARG A 369 -0.58 -39.27 15.93
N GLN A 370 -0.09 -38.04 16.09
CA GLN A 370 1.04 -37.71 16.96
C GLN A 370 0.67 -37.90 18.43
N MET A 371 -0.53 -37.50 18.85
CA MET A 371 -1.04 -37.79 20.20
C MET A 371 -1.21 -39.29 20.46
N GLY A 372 -1.56 -40.08 19.43
CA GLY A 372 -1.60 -41.55 19.51
C GLY A 372 -0.21 -42.17 19.65
N GLU A 373 0.75 -41.74 18.83
CA GLU A 373 2.15 -42.19 18.89
C GLU A 373 2.84 -41.78 20.21
N ASP A 374 2.56 -40.59 20.73
CA ASP A 374 3.06 -40.11 22.03
C ASP A 374 2.44 -40.86 23.22
N ALA A 375 1.15 -41.22 23.15
CA ALA A 375 0.48 -42.02 24.16
C ALA A 375 0.99 -43.47 24.20
N GLU A 376 1.32 -44.05 23.03
CA GLU A 376 1.92 -45.38 22.91
C GLU A 376 3.33 -45.41 23.49
N GLN A 377 4.16 -44.40 23.18
CA GLN A 377 5.49 -44.24 23.79
C GLN A 377 5.46 -43.99 25.31
N LEU A 378 4.45 -43.27 25.82
CA LEU A 378 4.26 -43.11 27.26
C LEU A 378 3.83 -44.44 27.92
N GLY A 379 2.94 -45.20 27.27
CA GLY A 379 2.50 -46.51 27.73
C GLY A 379 3.65 -47.52 27.85
N GLU A 380 4.53 -47.59 26.85
CA GLU A 380 5.71 -48.46 26.88
C GLU A 380 6.73 -48.06 27.95
N LYS A 381 6.97 -46.76 28.16
CA LYS A 381 7.84 -46.26 29.25
C LYS A 381 7.29 -46.54 30.64
N THR A 382 5.98 -46.61 30.79
CA THR A 382 5.32 -46.84 32.08
C THR A 382 5.26 -48.34 32.41
N MET A 383 5.09 -49.22 31.40
CA MET A 383 5.19 -50.67 31.57
C MET A 383 6.64 -51.18 31.73
N GLY A 384 7.62 -50.52 31.11
CA GLY A 384 9.04 -50.90 31.22
C GLY A 384 9.72 -50.56 32.57
N ARG A 385 9.04 -49.87 33.49
CA ARG A 385 9.53 -49.54 34.84
C ARG A 385 8.93 -50.42 35.94
N GLY A 386 8.17 -51.45 35.57
CA GLY A 386 7.42 -52.33 36.48
C GLY A 386 7.96 -53.76 36.65
N LEU A 387 9.19 -54.03 36.21
CA LEU A 387 9.95 -55.26 36.48
C LEU A 387 11.34 -54.85 36.97
#